data_AF-A0A0G0XR75-F1
#
_entry.id   AF-A0A0G0XR75-F1
#
_cell.length_a   1.000
_cell.length_b   1.000
_cell.length_c   1.000
_cell.angle_alpha   90.00
_cell.angle_beta   90.00
_cell.angle_gamma   90.00
#
_symmetry.space_group_name_H-M   'P 1'
#
loop_
_entity.id
_entity.type
_entity.pdbx_description
1 polymer ?
#
loop_
_entity_poly.entity_id
_entity_poly.type
_entity_poly.pdbx_seq_one_letter_code
_entity_poly.pdbx_strand_id
1 'polypeptide(L)'
;MKKYLIISFFIGALLFSSGCALTDSTLNSDEGYWKVTFTADVSVYNDGSISQSGGGPSACFADGYISSVMYFAVGGGSPVKQESFVTLNSVNCLSCSSEIVSNSTEIPIYLQAKLDVSGYEFTGDFVPEVNNELSVWMEEPVIYSIDVAYTCQGAPGVSSDYGSYISQIVSPFLTEVHHLVVEPDQLSTKTREGFAFPPAYLADIEFNILEEYITEIK
;
A
#
# COMPACT_ATOMS: atom_id res chain seq x y z
N MET A 1 51.01 26.16 -68.51
CA MET A 1 51.95 25.37 -67.68
C MET A 1 51.12 24.75 -66.53
N LYS A 2 50.84 23.44 -66.48
CA LYS A 2 51.64 22.37 -65.80
C LYS A 2 52.11 22.84 -64.40
N LYS A 3 51.79 22.26 -63.23
CA LYS A 3 51.45 20.88 -62.80
C LYS A 3 50.76 20.87 -61.40
N TYR A 4 50.08 19.74 -61.13
CA TYR A 4 49.40 19.19 -59.95
C TYR A 4 50.15 19.13 -58.59
N LEU A 5 49.40 19.07 -57.47
CA LEU A 5 49.42 18.06 -56.36
C LEU A 5 48.36 18.47 -55.29
N ILE A 6 47.17 17.86 -55.12
CA ILE A 6 46.74 16.66 -54.36
C ILE A 6 47.28 16.50 -52.92
N ILE A 7 46.33 16.19 -52.00
CA ILE A 7 46.35 15.48 -50.69
C ILE A 7 45.78 16.39 -49.58
N SER A 8 44.48 16.35 -49.22
CA SER A 8 43.70 15.32 -48.48
C SER A 8 43.96 15.27 -46.97
N PHE A 9 42.93 15.63 -46.17
CA PHE A 9 42.33 14.83 -45.07
C PHE A 9 41.12 15.65 -44.51
N PHE A 10 39.85 15.28 -44.81
CA PHE A 10 38.92 14.48 -43.97
C PHE A 10 38.89 14.96 -42.51
N ILE A 11 37.78 15.41 -41.90
CA ILE A 11 36.47 14.80 -41.59
C ILE A 11 35.56 16.00 -41.23
N GLY A 12 34.30 16.19 -41.61
CA GLY A 12 33.16 15.29 -41.74
C GLY A 12 31.98 16.03 -41.09
N ALA A 13 30.90 16.20 -41.85
CA ALA A 13 29.66 16.87 -41.47
C ALA A 13 28.95 16.16 -40.31
N LEU A 14 28.08 16.89 -39.58
CA LEU A 14 26.70 16.47 -39.28
C LEU A 14 25.92 17.61 -38.61
N LEU A 15 25.03 18.21 -39.42
CA LEU A 15 23.78 18.81 -38.98
C LEU A 15 22.85 17.66 -38.55
N PHE A 16 22.24 17.72 -37.37
CA PHE A 16 20.88 17.17 -37.15
C PHE A 16 20.18 17.93 -36.02
N SER A 17 19.06 18.51 -36.40
CA SER A 17 17.95 18.90 -35.54
C SER A 17 17.30 17.67 -34.89
N SER A 18 17.07 17.73 -33.59
CA SER A 18 15.96 17.06 -32.89
C SER A 18 15.88 17.73 -31.51
N GLY A 19 14.86 18.50 -31.17
CA GLY A 19 13.49 18.02 -31.23
C GLY A 19 13.32 16.92 -30.19
N CYS A 20 13.53 17.21 -28.91
CA CYS A 20 12.91 16.42 -27.85
C CYS A 20 11.42 16.76 -27.89
N ALA A 21 10.74 16.18 -28.90
CA ALA A 21 9.35 15.85 -28.73
C ALA A 21 9.30 15.03 -27.44
N LEU A 22 8.59 15.54 -26.45
CA LEU A 22 7.86 14.69 -25.53
C LEU A 22 6.99 13.84 -26.43
N THR A 23 7.52 12.68 -26.83
CA THR A 23 6.68 11.55 -27.17
C THR A 23 5.96 11.26 -25.86
N ASP A 24 4.78 11.86 -25.77
CA ASP A 24 3.63 11.32 -25.11
C ASP A 24 3.54 9.87 -25.60
N SER A 25 4.30 8.97 -24.96
CA SER A 25 4.05 7.55 -25.06
C SER A 25 2.75 7.36 -24.32
N THR A 26 1.64 7.66 -25.00
CA THR A 26 0.44 6.86 -24.87
C THR A 26 0.94 5.42 -24.92
N LEU A 27 1.07 4.80 -23.74
CA LEU A 27 1.32 3.38 -23.56
C LEU A 27 0.33 2.67 -24.49
N ASN A 28 0.84 2.14 -25.59
CA ASN A 28 0.04 1.25 -26.41
C ASN A 28 -0.31 0.07 -25.51
N SER A 29 -1.62 -0.11 -25.34
CA SER A 29 -2.29 -0.97 -24.37
C SER A 29 -2.17 -2.48 -24.65
N ASP A 30 -1.10 -2.92 -25.30
CA ASP A 30 -0.90 -4.33 -25.68
C ASP A 30 0.06 -5.07 -24.73
N GLU A 31 0.74 -4.35 -23.83
CA GLU A 31 1.79 -4.93 -22.96
C GLU A 31 1.24 -5.54 -21.66
N GLY A 32 -0.04 -5.37 -21.31
CA GLY A 32 -0.62 -5.89 -20.07
C GLY A 32 -0.15 -5.18 -18.79
N TYR A 33 -0.57 -5.70 -17.64
CA TYR A 33 -0.38 -5.11 -16.31
C TYR A 33 -0.19 -6.21 -15.25
N TRP A 34 0.56 -5.88 -14.21
CA TRP A 34 0.55 -6.65 -12.97
C TRP A 34 -0.55 -6.12 -12.08
N LYS A 35 -1.54 -6.96 -11.78
CA LYS A 35 -2.57 -6.69 -10.78
C LYS A 35 -2.13 -7.31 -9.47
N VAL A 36 -1.94 -6.48 -8.46
CA VAL A 36 -1.64 -6.91 -7.10
C VAL A 36 -2.87 -6.67 -6.23
N THR A 37 -3.45 -7.74 -5.72
CA THR A 37 -4.44 -7.70 -4.65
C THR A 37 -3.70 -7.81 -3.33
N PHE A 38 -3.81 -6.79 -2.49
CA PHE A 38 -3.15 -6.68 -1.21
C PHE A 38 -4.20 -6.51 -0.11
N THR A 39 -4.14 -7.32 0.93
CA THR A 39 -4.87 -7.07 2.17
C THR A 39 -3.94 -7.13 3.38
N ALA A 40 -4.30 -6.39 4.43
CA ALA A 40 -3.63 -6.43 5.71
C ALA A 40 -4.67 -6.43 6.82
N ASP A 41 -4.80 -7.55 7.53
CA ASP A 41 -5.58 -7.63 8.75
C ASP A 41 -4.74 -7.06 9.90
N VAL A 42 -5.28 -6.07 10.62
CA VAL A 42 -4.56 -5.33 11.66
C VAL A 42 -5.34 -5.46 12.96
N SER A 43 -4.71 -6.01 13.99
CA SER A 43 -5.22 -6.02 15.35
C SER A 43 -4.33 -5.18 16.25
N VAL A 44 -4.90 -4.13 16.85
CA VAL A 44 -4.16 -3.23 17.74
C VAL A 44 -4.48 -3.57 19.19
N TYR A 45 -3.47 -3.53 20.04
CA TYR A 45 -3.62 -3.83 21.45
C TYR A 45 -2.63 -3.06 22.34
N ASN A 46 -2.92 -3.07 23.64
CA ASN A 46 -2.08 -2.47 24.67
C ASN A 46 -0.77 -3.25 24.83
N ASP A 47 0.36 -2.55 24.91
CA ASP A 47 1.65 -3.14 25.28
C ASP A 47 1.74 -3.52 26.78
N GLY A 48 0.70 -3.17 27.55
CA GLY A 48 0.59 -3.43 28.98
C GLY A 48 0.98 -2.24 29.85
N SER A 49 1.41 -1.12 29.25
CA SER A 49 1.80 0.10 29.96
C SER A 49 0.59 0.98 30.35
N ILE A 50 -0.52 0.87 29.63
CA ILE A 50 -1.75 1.62 29.94
C ILE A 50 -2.47 0.95 31.11
N SER A 51 -2.63 1.68 32.23
CA SER A 51 -3.32 1.19 33.42
C SER A 51 -4.80 0.94 33.16
N GLN A 52 -5.31 -0.20 33.68
CA GLN A 52 -6.72 -0.59 33.58
C GLN A 52 -7.60 0.01 34.70
N SER A 53 -7.03 0.84 35.58
CA SER A 53 -7.73 1.41 36.74
C SER A 53 -8.32 2.81 36.42
N GLY A 54 -9.64 2.90 36.29
CA GLY A 54 -10.36 4.18 36.10
C GLY A 54 -11.85 3.98 35.83
N GLY A 55 -12.68 4.99 36.16
CA GLY A 55 -14.11 5.00 35.84
C GLY A 55 -14.35 5.61 34.47
N GLY A 56 -14.31 4.79 33.41
CA GLY A 56 -14.49 5.17 32.00
C GLY A 56 -13.73 4.22 31.06
N PRO A 57 -13.88 4.33 29.72
CA PRO A 57 -13.05 3.58 28.78
C PRO A 57 -11.59 4.00 28.97
N SER A 58 -10.79 3.15 29.62
CA SER A 58 -9.42 3.51 30.03
C SER A 58 -8.47 3.58 28.83
N ALA A 59 -8.71 2.73 27.82
CA ALA A 59 -8.19 2.82 26.45
C ALA A 59 -9.03 1.88 25.57
N CYS A 60 -9.13 2.20 24.28
CA CYS A 60 -9.83 1.40 23.29
C CYS A 60 -8.92 1.17 22.08
N PHE A 61 -8.95 -0.05 21.56
CA PHE A 61 -8.07 -0.48 20.48
C PHE A 61 -8.87 -0.98 19.29
N ALA A 62 -8.46 -0.59 18.10
CA ALA A 62 -9.15 -0.90 16.86
C ALA A 62 -8.62 -2.18 16.21
N ASP A 63 -9.54 -3.04 15.76
CA ASP A 63 -9.23 -4.12 14.83
C ASP A 63 -9.91 -3.83 13.49
N GLY A 64 -9.21 -4.09 12.41
CA GLY A 64 -9.72 -3.82 11.08
C GLY A 64 -8.90 -4.49 10.00
N TYR A 65 -9.22 -4.15 8.76
CA TYR A 65 -8.45 -4.62 7.62
C TYR A 65 -8.24 -3.48 6.62
N ILE A 66 -7.11 -3.52 5.93
CA ILE A 66 -6.82 -2.71 4.76
C ILE A 66 -6.92 -3.62 3.54
N SER A 67 -7.52 -3.13 2.46
CA SER A 67 -7.59 -3.83 1.19
C SER A 67 -7.24 -2.87 0.07
N SER A 68 -6.51 -3.38 -0.92
CA SER A 68 -6.07 -2.62 -2.06
C SER A 68 -5.97 -3.51 -3.30
N VAL A 69 -6.51 -3.03 -4.42
CA VAL A 69 -6.21 -3.57 -5.74
C VAL A 69 -5.37 -2.54 -6.47
N MET A 70 -4.13 -2.89 -6.77
CA MET A 70 -3.15 -2.03 -7.44
C MET A 70 -2.80 -2.61 -8.79
N TYR A 71 -2.69 -1.75 -9.80
CA TYR A 71 -2.28 -2.13 -11.14
C TYR A 71 -0.95 -1.46 -11.45
N PHE A 72 0.04 -2.24 -11.87
CA PHE A 72 1.38 -1.77 -12.21
C PHE A 72 1.67 -2.04 -13.69
N ALA A 73 2.52 -1.22 -14.28
CA ALA A 73 3.09 -1.52 -15.58
C ALA A 73 3.92 -2.82 -15.49
N VAL A 74 4.11 -3.50 -16.62
CA VAL A 74 4.89 -4.75 -16.67
C VAL A 74 6.31 -4.61 -16.12
N GLY A 75 6.94 -3.46 -16.35
CA GLY A 75 8.26 -3.15 -15.80
C GLY A 75 8.28 -2.80 -14.31
N GLY A 76 7.15 -2.89 -13.61
CA GLY A 76 7.01 -2.46 -12.22
C GLY A 76 6.88 -0.95 -12.07
N GLY A 77 7.35 -0.44 -10.93
CA GLY A 77 7.29 0.97 -10.55
C GLY A 77 6.09 1.29 -9.67
N SER A 78 5.55 2.51 -9.79
CA SER A 78 4.37 2.96 -9.04
C SER A 78 3.07 2.45 -9.67
N PRO A 79 1.98 2.29 -8.90
CA PRO A 79 0.68 1.91 -9.45
C PRO A 79 0.19 2.92 -10.50
N VAL A 80 -0.31 2.43 -11.63
CA VAL A 80 -1.01 3.22 -12.65
C VAL A 80 -2.49 3.41 -12.31
N LYS A 81 -3.07 2.49 -11.54
CA LYS A 81 -4.43 2.57 -10.98
C LYS A 81 -4.44 1.87 -9.63
N GLN A 82 -5.25 2.37 -8.70
CA GLN A 82 -5.44 1.77 -7.39
C GLN A 82 -6.85 2.05 -6.85
N GLU A 83 -7.41 1.05 -6.18
CA GLU A 83 -8.62 1.17 -5.37
C GLU A 83 -8.31 0.57 -4.00
N SER A 84 -8.35 1.40 -2.95
CA SER A 84 -8.00 0.97 -1.59
C SER A 84 -9.00 1.47 -0.57
N PHE A 85 -9.21 0.66 0.46
CA PHE A 85 -10.10 0.93 1.56
C PHE A 85 -9.53 0.40 2.87
N VAL A 86 -9.91 1.07 3.96
CA VAL A 86 -9.74 0.59 5.32
C VAL A 86 -11.11 0.32 5.91
N THR A 87 -11.25 -0.79 6.60
CA THR A 87 -12.49 -1.15 7.29
C THR A 87 -12.23 -1.37 8.76
N LEU A 88 -13.01 -0.70 9.61
CA LEU A 88 -13.04 -0.95 11.04
C LEU A 88 -14.01 -2.10 11.34
N ASN A 89 -13.50 -3.19 11.91
CA ASN A 89 -14.29 -4.37 12.25
C ASN A 89 -14.76 -4.33 13.71
N SER A 90 -13.86 -3.95 14.62
CA SER A 90 -14.16 -3.94 16.04
C SER A 90 -13.36 -2.87 16.78
N VAL A 91 -13.89 -2.47 17.94
CA VAL A 91 -13.18 -1.62 18.90
C VAL A 91 -13.28 -2.31 20.25
N ASN A 92 -12.14 -2.63 20.84
CA ASN A 92 -12.04 -3.33 22.12
C ASN A 92 -11.57 -2.36 23.20
N CYS A 93 -12.46 -2.02 24.13
CA CYS A 93 -12.16 -1.13 25.24
C CYS A 93 -11.76 -1.90 26.50
N LEU A 94 -10.72 -1.43 27.20
CA LEU A 94 -10.37 -1.97 28.52
C LEU A 94 -11.51 -1.70 29.51
N SER A 95 -11.96 -2.75 30.18
CA SER A 95 -12.97 -2.69 31.25
C SER A 95 -14.38 -2.23 30.83
N CYS A 96 -14.67 -2.16 29.53
CA CYS A 96 -15.98 -1.76 28.99
C CYS A 96 -16.39 -2.65 27.81
N SER A 97 -17.68 -2.83 27.58
CA SER A 97 -18.17 -3.33 26.28
C SER A 97 -18.28 -2.16 25.30
N SER A 98 -18.03 -2.41 24.03
CA SER A 98 -18.05 -1.40 22.96
C SER A 98 -18.72 -1.93 21.71
N GLU A 99 -19.38 -1.04 20.97
CA GLU A 99 -20.06 -1.32 19.71
C GLU A 99 -19.89 -0.14 18.75
N ILE A 100 -19.57 -0.43 17.49
CA ILE A 100 -19.50 0.58 16.43
C ILE A 100 -20.92 0.91 16.00
N VAL A 101 -21.32 2.18 16.11
CA VAL A 101 -22.66 2.65 15.75
C VAL A 101 -22.68 3.58 14.53
N SER A 102 -21.52 3.81 13.91
CA SER A 102 -21.38 4.54 12.65
C SER A 102 -22.02 3.78 11.49
N ASN A 103 -22.59 4.52 10.53
CA ASN A 103 -23.15 3.96 9.30
C ASN A 103 -22.10 3.58 8.25
N SER A 104 -20.87 4.09 8.37
CA SER A 104 -19.75 3.82 7.46
C SER A 104 -18.58 3.29 8.27
N THR A 105 -18.22 2.04 7.99
CA THR A 105 -17.05 1.35 8.55
C THR A 105 -15.96 1.14 7.51
N GLU A 106 -16.31 1.14 6.22
CA GLU A 106 -15.41 1.12 5.07
C GLU A 106 -15.15 2.55 4.59
N ILE A 107 -13.87 2.93 4.52
CA ILE A 107 -13.40 4.28 4.22
C ILE A 107 -12.34 4.21 3.13
N PRO A 108 -12.43 5.00 2.06
CA PRO A 108 -11.42 5.01 1.00
C PRO A 108 -10.09 5.57 1.53
N ILE A 109 -8.98 4.96 1.10
CA ILE A 109 -7.63 5.36 1.46
C ILE A 109 -6.73 5.42 0.23
N TYR A 110 -5.55 6.00 0.39
CA TYR A 110 -4.49 5.92 -0.61
C TYR A 110 -3.24 5.32 0.02
N LEU A 111 -2.87 4.13 -0.46
CA LEU A 111 -1.58 3.50 -0.16
C LEU A 111 -0.56 3.97 -1.19
N GLN A 112 0.62 4.34 -0.73
CA GLN A 112 1.79 4.47 -1.58
C GLN A 112 2.36 3.06 -1.79
N ALA A 113 2.72 2.75 -3.04
CA ALA A 113 3.29 1.45 -3.35
C ALA A 113 4.33 1.53 -4.47
N LYS A 114 5.22 0.54 -4.48
CA LYS A 114 6.20 0.33 -5.54
C LYS A 114 6.42 -1.17 -5.74
N LEU A 115 6.27 -1.63 -6.97
CA LEU A 115 6.59 -3.00 -7.37
C LEU A 115 7.97 -3.01 -8.05
N ASP A 116 8.96 -3.64 -7.42
CA ASP A 116 10.27 -3.85 -7.99
C ASP A 116 10.33 -5.23 -8.66
N VAL A 117 10.46 -5.22 -9.98
CA VAL A 117 10.40 -6.41 -10.84
C VAL A 117 11.81 -6.79 -11.27
N SER A 118 12.31 -7.93 -10.78
CA SER A 118 13.66 -8.42 -11.12
C SER A 118 13.60 -9.63 -12.07
N GLY A 119 14.21 -9.53 -13.27
CA GLY A 119 14.44 -10.68 -14.14
C GLY A 119 13.56 -10.86 -15.38
N TYR A 120 13.03 -9.79 -15.99
CA TYR A 120 12.20 -9.93 -17.20
C TYR A 120 13.01 -10.39 -18.44
N GLU A 121 12.97 -11.68 -18.76
CA GLU A 121 13.21 -12.18 -20.13
C GLU A 121 11.89 -12.74 -20.69
N PHE A 122 11.25 -11.97 -21.58
CA PHE A 122 10.10 -12.46 -22.35
C PHE A 122 10.58 -13.46 -23.40
N THR A 123 10.41 -14.75 -23.14
CA THR A 123 10.47 -15.78 -24.18
C THR A 123 9.11 -16.44 -24.32
N GLY A 124 8.36 -16.04 -25.35
CA GLY A 124 7.27 -16.71 -26.08
C GLY A 124 6.20 -17.55 -25.35
N ASP A 125 6.57 -18.41 -24.42
CA ASP A 125 5.72 -19.42 -23.77
C ASP A 125 6.08 -19.63 -22.28
N PHE A 126 6.82 -18.72 -21.65
CA PHE A 126 7.32 -18.88 -20.27
C PHE A 126 6.73 -17.82 -19.33
N VAL A 127 6.20 -18.26 -18.18
CA VAL A 127 5.96 -17.38 -17.02
C VAL A 127 7.34 -17.11 -16.43
N PRO A 128 7.89 -15.88 -16.50
CA PRO A 128 9.20 -15.61 -15.96
C PRO A 128 9.20 -15.92 -14.45
N GLU A 129 10.27 -16.54 -13.96
CA GLU A 129 10.50 -16.71 -12.53
C GLU A 129 10.91 -15.34 -12.00
N VAL A 130 9.92 -14.52 -11.63
CA VAL A 130 10.14 -13.16 -11.17
C VAL A 130 10.17 -13.13 -9.65
N ASN A 131 11.29 -12.69 -9.08
CA ASN A 131 11.32 -12.31 -7.68
C ASN A 131 10.84 -10.86 -7.60
N ASN A 132 9.53 -10.70 -7.35
CA ASN A 132 8.92 -9.39 -7.20
C ASN A 132 8.94 -8.97 -5.73
N GLU A 133 9.33 -7.72 -5.50
CA GLU A 133 9.23 -7.10 -4.19
C GLU A 133 8.21 -5.96 -4.26
N LEU A 134 7.15 -6.07 -3.47
CA LEU A 134 6.18 -5.02 -3.25
C LEU A 134 6.57 -4.24 -1.99
N SER A 135 6.81 -2.95 -2.15
CA SER A 135 6.92 -1.99 -1.05
C SER A 135 5.61 -1.24 -0.88
N VAL A 136 5.06 -1.18 0.34
CA VAL A 136 3.79 -0.47 0.64
C VAL A 136 3.95 0.42 1.88
N TRP A 137 3.45 1.66 1.82
CA TRP A 137 3.43 2.61 2.93
C TRP A 137 2.30 3.63 2.78
N MET A 138 2.18 4.56 3.74
CA MET A 138 1.29 5.71 3.68
C MET A 138 2.04 6.99 4.05
N GLU A 139 1.69 8.09 3.41
CA GLU A 139 2.27 9.42 3.70
C GLU A 139 1.30 10.31 4.46
N GLU A 140 -0.01 10.13 4.24
CA GLU A 140 -1.05 10.94 4.85
C GLU A 140 -2.04 10.06 5.63
N PRO A 141 -2.33 10.36 6.91
CA PRO A 141 -3.30 9.61 7.70
C PRO A 141 -4.73 9.89 7.24
N VAL A 142 -5.57 8.87 7.29
CA VAL A 142 -6.99 8.98 7.02
C VAL A 142 -7.70 9.49 8.26
N ILE A 143 -8.37 10.64 8.16
CA ILE A 143 -9.15 11.21 9.26
C ILE A 143 -10.62 11.00 8.96
N TYR A 144 -11.27 10.14 9.74
CA TYR A 144 -12.69 9.85 9.61
C TYR A 144 -13.34 9.69 10.99
N SER A 145 -14.47 10.34 11.22
CA SER A 145 -15.20 10.20 12.49
C SER A 145 -15.90 8.85 12.55
N ILE A 146 -15.73 8.14 13.66
CA ILE A 146 -16.46 6.91 13.94
C ILE A 146 -17.10 7.04 15.32
N ASP A 147 -18.41 6.82 15.35
CA ASP A 147 -19.15 6.78 16.61
C ASP A 147 -19.06 5.38 17.21
N VAL A 148 -18.61 5.33 18.48
CA VAL A 148 -18.52 4.11 19.28
C VAL A 148 -19.34 4.29 20.55
N ALA A 149 -20.32 3.42 20.73
CA ALA A 149 -21.06 3.31 21.98
C ALA A 149 -20.29 2.42 22.95
N TYR A 150 -20.24 2.78 24.23
CA TYR A 150 -19.61 1.98 25.26
C TYR A 150 -20.48 1.85 26.51
N THR A 151 -20.32 0.75 27.23
CA THR A 151 -20.94 0.53 28.54
C THR A 151 -19.88 0.10 29.54
N CYS A 152 -19.62 0.95 30.52
CA CYS A 152 -18.64 0.71 31.58
C CYS A 152 -19.36 0.63 32.93
N GLN A 153 -19.21 -0.47 33.67
CA GLN A 153 -19.82 -0.64 35.01
C GLN A 153 -21.34 -0.32 35.07
N GLY A 154 -22.07 -0.56 33.97
CA GLY A 154 -23.51 -0.30 33.88
C GLY A 154 -23.92 1.14 33.54
N ALA A 155 -22.97 2.07 33.35
CA ALA A 155 -23.23 3.40 32.84
C ALA A 155 -22.97 3.44 31.31
N PRO A 156 -24.02 3.65 30.48
CA PRO A 156 -23.84 3.81 29.04
C PRO A 156 -23.25 5.20 28.72
N GLY A 157 -22.41 5.25 27.70
CA GLY A 157 -21.88 6.48 27.13
C GLY A 157 -21.65 6.35 25.63
N VAL A 158 -21.53 7.48 24.95
CA VAL A 158 -21.14 7.54 23.53
C VAL A 158 -19.93 8.46 23.45
N SER A 159 -18.88 8.00 22.80
CA SER A 159 -17.74 8.85 22.45
C SER A 159 -17.74 8.93 20.94
N SER A 160 -17.96 10.12 20.40
CA SER A 160 -17.60 10.40 19.01
C SER A 160 -16.09 10.51 18.98
N ASP A 161 -15.44 9.47 18.46
CA ASP A 161 -14.01 9.50 18.26
C ASP A 161 -13.71 9.98 16.84
N TYR A 162 -13.13 11.18 16.77
CA TYR A 162 -12.78 11.82 15.52
C TYR A 162 -11.44 11.27 15.01
N GLY A 163 -11.48 10.07 14.42
CA GLY A 163 -10.35 9.52 13.65
C GLY A 163 -9.33 8.69 14.42
N SER A 164 -9.44 8.52 15.74
CA SER A 164 -8.40 7.77 16.48
C SER A 164 -8.37 6.29 16.10
N TYR A 165 -9.53 5.65 15.87
CA TYR A 165 -9.57 4.20 15.62
C TYR A 165 -9.08 3.80 14.23
N ILE A 166 -9.45 4.55 13.20
CA ILE A 166 -8.88 4.34 11.86
C ILE A 166 -7.40 4.66 11.83
N SER A 167 -6.98 5.74 12.50
CA SER A 167 -5.56 6.08 12.58
C SER A 167 -4.74 4.99 13.28
N GLN A 168 -5.29 4.27 14.27
CA GLN A 168 -4.62 3.09 14.85
C GLN A 168 -4.38 1.99 13.80
N ILE A 169 -5.36 1.67 12.95
CA ILE A 169 -5.24 0.64 11.91
C ILE A 169 -4.19 1.02 10.86
N VAL A 170 -4.13 2.29 10.45
CA VAL A 170 -3.18 2.74 9.40
C VAL A 170 -1.81 3.15 9.93
N SER A 171 -1.65 3.35 11.25
CA SER A 171 -0.39 3.78 11.87
C SER A 171 0.83 2.92 11.51
N PRO A 172 0.73 1.58 11.42
CA PRO A 172 1.85 0.76 10.96
C PRO A 172 2.38 1.11 9.57
N PHE A 173 1.52 1.64 8.69
CA PHE A 173 1.89 2.02 7.32
C PHE A 173 2.42 3.46 7.24
N LEU A 174 2.11 4.30 8.23
CA LEU A 174 2.66 5.66 8.36
C LEU A 174 4.07 5.67 8.94
N THR A 175 4.43 4.62 9.69
CA THR A 175 5.66 4.57 10.48
C THR A 175 6.77 3.76 9.82
N GLU A 176 6.43 2.85 8.89
CA GLU A 176 7.40 1.99 8.21
C GLU A 176 6.95 1.67 6.78
N VAL A 177 7.93 1.49 5.90
CA VAL A 177 7.70 0.88 4.57
C VAL A 177 7.74 -0.64 4.71
N HIS A 178 6.66 -1.31 4.32
CA HIS A 178 6.57 -2.77 4.39
C HIS A 178 7.06 -3.39 3.08
N HIS A 179 8.14 -4.16 3.17
CA HIS A 179 8.72 -4.90 2.05
C HIS A 179 8.23 -6.35 2.04
N LEU A 180 7.59 -6.74 0.95
CA LEU A 180 6.86 -8.00 0.83
C LEU A 180 7.27 -8.70 -0.47
N VAL A 181 7.74 -9.95 -0.36
CA VAL A 181 8.06 -10.77 -1.54
C VAL A 181 6.75 -11.33 -2.09
N VAL A 182 6.60 -11.23 -3.41
CA VAL A 182 5.40 -11.64 -4.13
C VAL A 182 5.78 -12.67 -5.19
N GLU A 183 5.01 -13.74 -5.24
CA GLU A 183 5.14 -14.79 -6.25
C GLU A 183 3.91 -14.72 -7.18
N PRO A 184 4.10 -14.69 -8.52
CA PRO A 184 3.00 -14.63 -9.46
C PRO A 184 2.03 -15.81 -9.30
N ASP A 185 0.73 -15.50 -9.37
CA ASP A 185 -0.40 -16.44 -9.29
C ASP A 185 -0.46 -17.28 -7.99
N GLN A 186 0.28 -16.87 -6.95
CA GLN A 186 0.24 -17.50 -5.63
C GLN A 186 -0.14 -16.50 -4.54
N LEU A 187 -0.93 -16.98 -3.57
CA LEU A 187 -1.22 -16.22 -2.36
C LEU A 187 -0.01 -16.27 -1.43
N SER A 188 0.65 -15.13 -1.25
CA SER A 188 1.70 -14.93 -0.26
C SER A 188 1.08 -14.38 1.03
N THR A 189 1.24 -15.12 2.14
CA THR A 189 0.80 -14.70 3.48
C THR A 189 2.00 -14.49 4.38
N LYS A 190 2.07 -13.33 5.04
CA LYS A 190 3.14 -12.98 5.99
C LYS A 190 2.55 -12.34 7.22
N THR A 191 2.96 -12.80 8.39
CA THR A 191 2.50 -12.25 9.67
C THR A 191 3.62 -11.49 10.36
N ARG A 192 3.28 -10.37 10.99
CA ARG A 192 4.14 -9.59 11.87
C ARG A 192 3.43 -9.37 13.18
N GLU A 193 3.91 -9.99 14.24
CA GLU A 193 3.33 -9.86 15.58
C GLU A 193 4.10 -8.82 16.42
N GLY A 194 3.37 -8.11 17.28
CA GLY A 194 3.94 -7.19 18.26
C GLY A 194 4.65 -5.99 17.65
N PHE A 195 4.19 -5.48 16.50
CA PHE A 195 4.73 -4.27 15.91
C PHE A 195 4.44 -3.07 16.82
N ALA A 196 5.50 -2.55 17.46
CA ALA A 196 5.36 -1.41 18.34
C ALA A 196 5.32 -0.09 17.57
N PHE A 197 4.31 0.73 17.87
CA PHE A 197 4.24 2.10 17.38
C PHE A 197 3.88 3.08 18.50
N PRO A 198 4.41 4.31 18.46
CA PRO A 198 4.17 5.29 19.53
C PRO A 198 2.69 5.63 19.73
N PRO A 199 2.28 6.03 20.94
CA PRO A 199 3.07 6.11 22.17
C PRO A 199 3.10 4.84 23.03
N ALA A 200 2.18 3.89 22.84
CA ALA A 200 2.06 2.67 23.68
C ALA A 200 1.17 1.58 23.04
N TYR A 201 1.30 1.38 21.73
CA TYR A 201 0.49 0.43 20.98
C TYR A 201 1.34 -0.67 20.35
N LEU A 202 0.79 -1.88 20.35
CA LEU A 202 1.28 -2.99 19.54
C LEU A 202 0.26 -3.30 18.46
N ALA A 203 0.72 -3.74 17.30
CA ALA A 203 -0.12 -4.28 16.24
C ALA A 203 0.36 -5.67 15.82
N ASP A 204 -0.57 -6.60 15.69
CA ASP A 204 -0.38 -7.81 14.92
C ASP A 204 -0.94 -7.55 13.50
N ILE A 205 -0.15 -7.88 12.48
CA ILE A 205 -0.48 -7.60 11.08
C ILE A 205 -0.32 -8.88 10.27
N GLU A 206 -1.38 -9.31 9.60
CA GLU A 206 -1.32 -10.38 8.61
C GLU A 206 -1.49 -9.80 7.21
N PHE A 207 -0.42 -9.86 6.42
CA PHE A 207 -0.41 -9.45 5.02
C PHE A 207 -0.79 -10.62 4.13
N ASN A 208 -1.70 -10.40 3.20
CA ASN A 208 -2.09 -11.35 2.17
C ASN A 208 -1.96 -10.68 0.80
N ILE A 209 -1.22 -11.30 -0.12
CA ILE A 209 -0.85 -10.70 -1.40
C ILE A 209 -1.04 -11.72 -2.51
N LEU A 210 -1.72 -11.32 -3.57
CA LEU A 210 -1.85 -12.08 -4.80
C LEU A 210 -1.48 -11.19 -5.98
N GLU A 211 -0.52 -11.62 -6.78
CA GLU A 211 -0.13 -10.95 -8.02
C GLU A 211 -0.62 -11.76 -9.23
N GLU A 212 -1.25 -11.10 -10.18
CA GLU A 212 -1.80 -11.71 -11.39
C GLU A 212 -1.39 -10.86 -12.61
N TYR A 213 -0.99 -11.52 -13.70
CA TYR A 213 -0.82 -10.82 -14.98
C TYR A 213 -2.17 -10.67 -15.69
N ILE A 214 -2.51 -9.45 -16.12
CA ILE A 214 -3.75 -9.17 -16.84
C ILE A 214 -3.50 -8.32 -18.08
N THR A 215 -4.35 -8.43 -19.10
CA THR A 215 -4.22 -7.64 -20.33
C THR A 215 -5.06 -6.36 -20.33
N GLU A 216 -6.07 -6.27 -19.46
CA GLU A 216 -7.01 -5.15 -19.40
C GLU A 216 -7.35 -4.81 -17.95
N ILE A 217 -7.29 -3.52 -17.62
CA ILE A 217 -7.77 -3.01 -16.33
C ILE A 217 -9.30 -2.90 -16.38
N LYS A 218 -9.98 -3.53 -15.43
CA LYS A 218 -11.44 -3.43 -15.25
C LYS A 218 -11.82 -2.30 -14.31
#